data_AF-A0A8S1P4T2-F1
#
_entry.id   AF-A0A8S1P4T2-F1
#
_cell.length_a   1.000
_cell.length_b   1.000
_cell.length_c   1.000
_cell.angle_alpha   90.00
_cell.angle_beta   90.00
_cell.angle_gamma   90.00
#
_symmetry.space_group_name_H-M   'P 1'
#
loop_
_entity.id
_entity.type
_entity.pdbx_description
1 polymer ?
#
loop_
_entity_poly.entity_id
_entity_poly.type
_entity_poly.pdbx_seq_one_letter_code
_entity_poly.pdbx_strand_id
1 'polypeptide(L)'
;MEPRLENGQQNTQMKSLEEDIMINKDIILVNGLRYMKNLIGKLLNIFIIHCYITFHGCYQNGYRYGNWKYFYYMTTLMGCGHFDENGIKQGKWIELFKNFWGFFNRVQYSSCQITEEGEYKNGKRIGFWNIIDQNKIISGGIYNEKGIKNGIWTELHDNFSCFCEISYQGQYKQGIKVGQWKTIYDERHIGGGSYDEKGMRNGIWTDMDENFDRNLQSTFYLYTQNYENGQKKGKMIKQQFERKL
;
A
#
# COMPACT_ATOMS: atom_id res chain seq x y z
N MET A 1 2.09 58.85 -1.14
CA MET A 1 1.75 57.80 -2.11
C MET A 1 2.91 56.82 -2.12
N GLU A 2 2.77 55.75 -1.34
CA GLU A 2 3.48 54.48 -1.49
C GLU A 2 2.51 53.42 -0.98
N PRO A 3 2.10 52.43 -1.78
CA PRO A 3 1.38 51.28 -1.26
C PRO A 3 2.39 50.26 -0.71
N ARG A 4 2.18 49.91 0.56
CA ARG A 4 2.80 48.79 1.27
C ARG A 4 2.51 47.48 0.54
N LEU A 5 3.53 46.64 0.41
CA LEU A 5 3.39 45.23 0.07
C LEU A 5 2.75 44.48 1.24
N GLU A 6 1.48 44.10 1.08
CA GLU A 6 0.86 42.99 1.81
C GLU A 6 0.84 41.74 0.93
N ASN A 7 0.81 40.58 1.60
CA ASN A 7 0.56 39.21 1.12
C ASN A 7 1.78 38.33 0.81
N GLY A 8 2.51 38.00 1.87
CA GLY A 8 3.22 36.72 1.96
C GLY A 8 2.32 35.65 2.60
N GLN A 9 1.41 35.06 1.82
CA GLN A 9 0.75 33.82 2.19
C GLN A 9 0.61 32.87 0.99
N GLN A 10 0.92 31.60 1.29
CA GLN A 10 0.57 30.37 0.58
C GLN A 10 1.39 30.03 -0.68
N ASN A 11 2.44 29.24 -0.45
CA ASN A 11 2.73 28.13 -1.34
C ASN A 11 3.09 26.88 -0.53
N THR A 12 2.13 26.41 0.26
CA THR A 12 2.13 25.06 0.81
C THR A 12 1.90 24.10 -0.36
N GLN A 13 2.99 23.74 -1.04
CA GLN A 13 3.00 22.74 -2.10
C GLN A 13 2.39 21.44 -1.56
N MET A 14 1.39 20.93 -2.28
CA MET A 14 0.83 19.59 -2.07
C MET A 14 1.94 18.56 -2.24
N LYS A 15 2.59 18.21 -1.12
CA LYS A 15 3.26 16.94 -0.99
C LYS A 15 2.19 15.86 -1.13
N SER A 16 2.44 14.86 -1.97
CA SER A 16 1.59 13.68 -1.99
C SER A 16 1.59 13.02 -0.61
N LEU A 17 0.50 12.35 -0.22
CA LEU A 17 0.44 11.60 1.04
C LEU A 17 1.60 10.57 1.14
N GLU A 18 2.02 10.02 0.00
CA GLU A 18 3.23 9.18 -0.09
C GLU A 18 4.48 9.96 0.29
N GLU A 19 4.70 11.16 -0.26
CA GLU A 19 5.82 12.03 0.10
C GLU A 19 5.77 12.44 1.56
N ASP A 20 4.61 12.76 2.13
CA ASP A 20 4.51 13.07 3.56
C ASP A 20 4.78 11.84 4.43
N ILE A 21 4.31 10.66 4.05
CA ILE A 21 4.61 9.42 4.77
C ILE A 21 6.10 9.07 4.64
N MET A 22 6.69 9.22 3.45
CA MET A 22 8.10 8.94 3.18
C MET A 22 9.01 9.95 3.87
N ILE A 23 8.74 11.25 3.72
CA ILE A 23 9.49 12.33 4.35
C ILE A 23 9.33 12.26 5.88
N ASN A 24 8.13 12.01 6.42
CA ASN A 24 8.00 11.86 7.86
C ASN A 24 8.73 10.63 8.38
N LYS A 25 8.73 9.50 7.65
CA LYS A 25 9.52 8.32 8.02
C LYS A 25 11.02 8.57 7.90
N ASP A 26 11.48 9.26 6.86
CA ASP A 26 12.87 9.68 6.68
C ASP A 26 13.28 10.67 7.78
N ILE A 27 12.43 11.63 8.14
CA ILE A 27 12.65 12.59 9.24
C ILE A 27 12.68 11.87 10.58
N ILE A 28 11.78 10.92 10.84
CA ILE A 28 11.78 10.09 12.05
C ILE A 28 13.08 9.28 12.12
N LEU A 29 13.53 8.70 11.01
CA LEU A 29 14.80 7.97 10.92
C LEU A 29 15.99 8.89 11.19
N VAL A 30 16.06 10.06 10.54
CA VAL A 30 17.12 11.06 10.72
C VAL A 30 17.14 11.62 12.14
N ASN A 31 15.99 11.92 12.74
CA ASN A 31 15.89 12.40 14.11
C ASN A 31 16.27 11.32 15.12
N GLY A 32 15.87 10.06 14.89
CA GLY A 32 16.33 8.91 15.67
C GLY A 32 17.84 8.75 15.60
N LEU A 33 18.42 8.86 14.39
CA LEU A 33 19.87 8.84 14.17
C LEU A 33 20.58 10.01 14.86
N ARG A 34 20.00 11.22 14.85
CA ARG A 34 20.55 12.41 15.52
C ARG A 34 20.51 12.29 17.04
N TYR A 35 19.43 11.74 17.59
CA TYR A 35 19.29 11.46 19.03
C TYR A 35 20.33 10.40 19.47
N MET A 36 20.53 9.34 18.68
CA MET A 36 21.52 8.30 18.96
C MET A 36 22.97 8.78 18.75
N LYS A 37 23.22 9.70 17.81
CA LYS A 37 24.53 10.32 17.57
C LYS A 37 25.02 11.12 18.78
N ASN A 38 24.12 11.78 19.50
CA ASN A 38 24.45 12.45 20.76
C ASN A 38 24.73 11.48 21.90
N LEU A 39 24.15 10.27 21.85
CA LEU A 39 24.27 9.29 22.92
C LEU A 39 25.52 8.39 22.78
N ILE A 40 26.03 8.15 21.56
CA ILE A 40 27.05 7.11 21.33
C ILE A 40 28.10 7.50 20.26
N GLY A 41 28.78 8.63 20.47
CA GLY A 41 29.68 9.34 19.54
C GLY A 41 30.86 8.59 18.88
N LYS A 42 30.94 7.25 18.93
CA LYS A 42 31.89 6.43 18.14
C LYS A 42 31.31 5.15 17.53
N LEU A 43 30.08 4.73 17.87
CA LEU A 43 29.43 3.54 17.27
C LEU A 43 28.70 3.84 15.95
N LEU A 44 28.84 5.07 15.43
CA LEU A 44 28.10 5.56 14.26
C LEU A 44 28.31 4.71 12.99
N ASN A 45 29.50 4.10 12.82
CA ASN A 45 29.78 3.26 11.64
C ASN A 45 29.06 1.90 11.67
N ILE A 46 28.62 1.43 12.84
CA ILE A 46 27.88 0.16 12.96
C ILE A 46 26.37 0.40 12.80
N PHE A 47 25.85 1.58 13.18
CA PHE A 47 24.40 1.84 13.16
C PHE A 47 23.85 2.36 11.83
N ILE A 48 24.67 2.95 10.95
CA ILE A 48 24.26 3.29 9.57
C ILE A 48 23.82 2.03 8.79
N ILE A 49 24.25 0.84 9.23
CA ILE A 49 23.92 -0.48 8.64
C ILE A 49 22.42 -0.83 8.73
N HIS A 50 21.63 -0.15 9.57
CA HIS A 50 20.20 -0.47 9.74
C HIS A 50 19.25 0.38 8.90
N CYS A 51 19.75 1.25 8.00
CA CYS A 51 18.93 1.81 6.93
C CYS A 51 18.76 0.74 5.85
N TYR A 52 17.70 -0.06 5.99
CA TYR A 52 17.49 -1.18 5.09
C TYR A 52 17.18 -0.77 3.67
N ILE A 53 16.69 0.44 3.39
CA ILE A 53 16.40 0.89 2.03
C ILE A 53 17.09 2.23 1.74
N THR A 54 17.80 2.31 0.62
CA THR A 54 18.42 3.54 0.11
C THR A 54 17.83 3.93 -1.24
N PHE A 55 17.79 5.24 -1.51
CA PHE A 55 17.21 5.81 -2.73
C PHE A 55 18.29 6.59 -3.48
N HIS A 56 18.54 6.22 -4.73
CA HIS A 56 19.55 6.85 -5.58
C HIS A 56 18.88 7.51 -6.79
N GLY A 57 19.18 8.78 -6.99
CA GLY A 57 18.70 9.57 -8.12
C GLY A 57 19.19 11.01 -8.04
N CYS A 58 18.78 11.83 -9.00
CA CYS A 58 19.15 13.25 -9.07
C CYS A 58 17.98 14.13 -8.64
N TYR A 59 18.30 15.32 -8.15
CA TYR A 59 17.33 16.38 -7.95
C TYR A 59 17.57 17.51 -8.95
N GLN A 60 16.48 18.11 -9.44
CA GLN A 60 16.51 19.31 -10.28
C GLN A 60 15.45 20.28 -9.74
N ASN A 61 15.84 21.52 -9.45
CA ASN A 61 14.97 22.56 -8.87
C ASN A 61 14.23 22.13 -7.58
N GLY A 62 14.83 21.26 -6.78
CA GLY A 62 14.23 20.73 -5.54
C GLY A 62 13.32 19.52 -5.76
N TYR A 63 13.06 19.11 -6.99
CA TYR A 63 12.25 17.94 -7.34
C TYR A 63 13.13 16.75 -7.70
N ARG A 64 12.63 15.52 -7.50
CA ARG A 64 13.26 14.31 -8.02
C ARG A 64 13.25 14.37 -9.54
N TYR A 65 14.36 14.02 -10.17
CA TYR A 65 14.51 14.09 -11.62
C TYR A 65 15.23 12.87 -12.18
N GLY A 66 14.79 12.44 -13.37
CA GLY A 66 15.41 11.35 -14.10
C GLY A 66 15.14 9.99 -13.46
N ASN A 67 16.07 9.05 -13.67
CA ASN A 67 15.92 7.69 -13.20
C ASN A 67 16.25 7.57 -11.72
N TRP A 68 15.36 6.91 -10.98
CA TRP A 68 15.49 6.62 -9.57
C TRP A 68 15.55 5.12 -9.33
N LYS A 69 16.36 4.71 -8.36
CA LYS A 69 16.52 3.31 -7.94
C LYS A 69 16.45 3.21 -6.43
N TYR A 70 15.83 2.14 -5.95
CA TYR A 70 15.61 1.83 -4.54
C TYR A 70 16.35 0.54 -4.22
N PHE A 71 17.22 0.53 -3.21
CA PHE A 71 18.04 -0.63 -2.88
C PHE A 71 17.78 -1.09 -1.45
N TYR A 72 17.58 -2.39 -1.25
CA TYR A 72 17.61 -3.03 0.06
C TYR A 72 19.05 -3.39 0.44
N TYR A 73 19.49 -3.04 1.66
CA TYR A 73 20.87 -3.13 2.14
C TYR A 73 21.94 -2.64 1.14
N MET A 74 21.63 -1.62 0.35
CA MET A 74 22.50 -1.08 -0.71
C MET A 74 22.89 -2.07 -1.83
N THR A 75 22.35 -3.30 -1.84
CA THR A 75 22.78 -4.37 -2.74
C THR A 75 21.65 -4.90 -3.62
N THR A 76 20.44 -5.03 -3.07
CA THR A 76 19.29 -5.60 -3.79
C THR A 76 18.43 -4.49 -4.37
N LEU A 77 18.34 -4.36 -5.69
CA LEU A 77 17.41 -3.44 -6.32
C LEU A 77 15.96 -3.87 -6.03
N MET A 78 15.22 -3.04 -5.31
CA MET A 78 13.83 -3.30 -4.93
C MET A 78 12.83 -2.58 -5.82
N GLY A 79 13.23 -1.47 -6.43
CA GLY A 79 12.34 -0.67 -7.24
C GLY A 79 13.07 0.39 -8.03
N CYS A 80 12.41 0.92 -9.04
CA CYS A 80 12.94 1.96 -9.91
C CYS A 80 11.84 2.64 -10.70
N GLY A 81 12.18 3.78 -11.28
CA GLY A 81 11.32 4.47 -12.25
C GLY A 81 11.88 5.82 -12.64
N HIS A 82 11.09 6.61 -13.36
CA HIS A 82 11.51 7.87 -13.94
C HIS A 82 10.62 9.04 -13.50
N PHE A 83 11.25 10.12 -13.02
CA PHE A 83 10.60 11.39 -12.77
C PHE A 83 10.92 12.38 -13.89
N ASP A 84 9.92 13.11 -14.36
CA ASP A 84 10.12 14.23 -15.29
C ASP A 84 10.68 15.49 -14.60
N GLU A 85 10.84 16.57 -15.37
CA GLU A 85 11.38 17.87 -14.91
C GLU A 85 10.58 18.53 -13.78
N ASN A 86 9.32 18.12 -13.56
CA ASN A 86 8.44 18.63 -12.51
C ASN A 86 8.34 17.69 -11.32
N GLY A 87 9.13 16.61 -11.29
CA GLY A 87 9.05 15.60 -10.24
C GLY A 87 7.86 14.66 -10.36
N ILE A 88 7.26 14.56 -11.55
CA ILE A 88 6.09 13.72 -11.78
C ILE A 88 6.54 12.36 -12.29
N LYS A 89 5.98 11.27 -11.72
CA LYS A 89 6.26 9.90 -12.16
C LYS A 89 5.78 9.68 -13.60
N GLN A 90 6.65 9.09 -14.41
CA GLN A 90 6.37 8.74 -15.81
C GLN A 90 6.89 7.34 -16.13
N GLY A 91 6.26 6.69 -17.11
CA GLY A 91 6.69 5.41 -17.67
C GLY A 91 6.57 4.25 -16.68
N LYS A 92 7.43 3.25 -16.84
CA LYS A 92 7.39 2.03 -16.01
C LYS A 92 7.97 2.27 -14.62
N TRP A 93 7.30 1.72 -13.63
CA TRP A 93 7.68 1.81 -12.23
C TRP A 93 7.62 0.44 -11.56
N ILE A 94 8.58 0.22 -10.66
CA ILE A 94 8.56 -0.83 -9.65
C ILE A 94 8.66 -0.11 -8.30
N GLU A 95 7.65 -0.28 -7.46
CA GLU A 95 7.45 0.41 -6.20
C GLU A 95 7.40 -0.60 -5.06
N LEU A 96 7.75 -0.17 -3.85
CA LEU A 96 7.56 -0.98 -2.65
C LEU A 96 6.08 -0.97 -2.28
N PHE A 97 5.52 -2.13 -1.90
CA PHE A 97 4.15 -2.19 -1.42
C PHE A 97 3.96 -1.37 -0.14
N LYS A 98 2.78 -0.76 0.05
CA LYS A 98 2.51 0.14 1.20
C LYS A 98 2.82 -0.48 2.59
N ASN A 99 2.65 -1.79 2.70
CA ASN A 99 2.85 -2.54 3.95
C ASN A 99 4.27 -3.07 4.15
N PHE A 100 5.18 -2.80 3.21
CA PHE A 100 6.57 -3.25 3.28
C PHE A 100 7.20 -2.95 4.65
N TRP A 101 6.92 -1.78 5.23
CA TRP A 101 7.49 -1.34 6.51
C TRP A 101 6.69 -1.76 7.76
N GLY A 102 5.39 -2.06 7.63
CA GLY A 102 4.51 -2.37 8.76
C GLY A 102 4.89 -3.68 9.45
N PHE A 103 5.40 -4.63 8.67
CA PHE A 103 5.77 -5.97 9.12
C PHE A 103 7.16 -6.06 9.75
N PHE A 104 8.13 -5.24 9.30
CA PHE A 104 9.47 -5.19 9.89
C PHE A 104 9.48 -4.86 11.39
N ASN A 105 8.49 -4.09 11.87
CA ASN A 105 8.40 -3.68 13.28
C ASN A 105 7.67 -4.69 14.18
N ARG A 106 6.94 -5.67 13.63
CA ARG A 106 6.06 -6.55 14.42
C ARG A 106 6.57 -7.97 14.59
N VAL A 107 7.28 -8.50 13.61
CA VAL A 107 7.86 -9.83 13.68
C VAL A 107 9.29 -9.71 13.18
N GLN A 108 10.24 -9.94 14.07
CA GLN A 108 11.64 -10.19 13.72
C GLN A 108 11.65 -11.12 12.49
N TYR A 109 12.12 -10.62 11.34
CA TYR A 109 12.35 -11.41 10.12
C TYR A 109 11.14 -11.83 9.26
N SER A 110 10.12 -11.00 9.07
CA SER A 110 9.16 -11.25 7.98
C SER A 110 9.74 -10.79 6.63
N SER A 111 10.15 -11.77 5.80
CA SER A 111 10.75 -11.67 4.47
C SER A 111 9.81 -11.20 3.35
N CYS A 112 8.77 -10.44 3.70
CA CYS A 112 7.72 -10.04 2.76
C CYS A 112 8.25 -8.92 1.85
N GLN A 113 8.83 -9.31 0.73
CA GLN A 113 9.43 -8.41 -0.27
C GLN A 113 8.42 -8.07 -1.36
N ILE A 114 7.27 -7.52 -0.96
CA ILE A 114 6.20 -7.23 -1.91
C ILE A 114 6.52 -5.93 -2.66
N THR A 115 6.47 -6.00 -3.97
CA THR A 115 6.55 -4.85 -4.88
C THR A 115 5.27 -4.68 -5.67
N GLU A 116 5.04 -3.47 -6.18
CA GLU A 116 4.02 -3.18 -7.16
C GLU A 116 4.70 -2.70 -8.44
N GLU A 117 4.31 -3.22 -9.58
CA GLU A 117 4.80 -2.76 -10.87
C GLU A 117 3.67 -2.31 -11.78
N GLY A 118 3.95 -1.30 -12.59
CA GLY A 118 3.00 -0.79 -13.57
C GLY A 118 3.53 0.44 -14.27
N GLU A 119 2.62 1.16 -14.93
CA GLU A 119 2.97 2.36 -15.69
C GLU A 119 2.31 3.60 -15.10
N TYR A 120 3.06 4.71 -15.10
CA TYR A 120 2.58 6.04 -14.80
C TYR A 120 2.55 6.89 -16.07
N LYS A 121 1.52 7.73 -16.17
CA LYS A 121 1.41 8.80 -17.16
C LYS A 121 0.92 10.05 -16.48
N ASN A 122 1.72 11.10 -16.49
CA ASN A 122 1.45 12.36 -15.79
C ASN A 122 1.10 12.14 -14.31
N GLY A 123 1.88 11.28 -13.64
CA GLY A 123 1.72 11.00 -12.22
C GLY A 123 0.53 10.11 -11.88
N LYS A 124 -0.20 9.59 -12.88
CA LYS A 124 -1.34 8.68 -12.68
C LYS A 124 -0.97 7.28 -13.09
N ARG A 125 -1.31 6.29 -12.25
CA ARG A 125 -1.23 4.88 -12.59
C ARG A 125 -2.14 4.59 -13.78
N ILE A 126 -1.63 3.97 -14.83
CA ILE A 126 -2.40 3.58 -16.01
C ILE A 126 -2.13 2.12 -16.35
N GLY A 127 -3.06 1.50 -17.08
CA GLY A 127 -2.90 0.13 -17.53
C GLY A 127 -2.85 -0.87 -16.37
N PHE A 128 -2.20 -2.00 -16.60
CA PHE A 128 -2.08 -3.06 -15.60
C PHE A 128 -1.09 -2.67 -14.50
N TRP A 129 -1.49 -2.99 -13.29
CA TRP A 129 -0.69 -2.86 -12.09
C TRP A 129 -0.69 -4.20 -11.37
N ASN A 130 0.49 -4.80 -11.24
CA ASN A 130 0.70 -6.10 -10.61
C ASN A 130 1.32 -5.89 -9.24
N ILE A 131 0.86 -6.67 -8.27
CA ILE A 131 1.50 -6.81 -6.96
C ILE A 131 2.22 -8.15 -6.96
N ILE A 132 3.52 -8.11 -6.69
CA ILE A 132 4.43 -9.23 -6.84
C ILE A 132 5.01 -9.59 -5.48
N ASP A 133 4.95 -10.87 -5.13
CA ASP A 133 5.67 -11.46 -4.00
C ASP A 133 6.52 -12.64 -4.51
N GLN A 134 7.80 -12.66 -4.16
CA GLN A 134 8.76 -13.69 -4.59
C GLN A 134 8.70 -14.03 -6.10
N ASN A 135 8.60 -13.00 -6.95
CA ASN A 135 8.45 -13.12 -8.41
C ASN A 135 7.13 -13.72 -8.92
N LYS A 136 6.10 -13.85 -8.07
CA LYS A 136 4.76 -14.27 -8.45
C LYS A 136 3.80 -13.09 -8.36
N ILE A 137 2.96 -12.91 -9.37
CA ILE A 137 1.86 -11.95 -9.33
C ILE A 137 0.80 -12.52 -8.39
N ILE A 138 0.59 -11.88 -7.24
CA ILE A 138 -0.37 -12.30 -6.22
C ILE A 138 -1.65 -11.47 -6.25
N SER A 139 -1.60 -10.28 -6.82
CA SER A 139 -2.71 -9.33 -6.82
C SER A 139 -2.52 -8.26 -7.89
N GLY A 140 -3.53 -7.42 -8.13
CA GLY A 140 -3.45 -6.36 -9.13
C GLY A 140 -4.75 -6.12 -9.88
N GLY A 141 -4.67 -5.25 -10.87
CA GLY A 141 -5.79 -4.94 -11.75
C GLY A 141 -5.44 -3.86 -12.76
N ILE A 142 -6.46 -3.26 -13.37
CA ILE A 142 -6.26 -2.25 -14.42
C ILE A 142 -6.77 -0.88 -13.99
N TYR A 143 -5.94 0.14 -14.22
CA TYR A 143 -6.32 1.55 -14.15
C TYR A 143 -6.63 2.08 -15.55
N ASN A 144 -7.61 2.97 -15.66
CA ASN A 144 -7.86 3.70 -16.89
C ASN A 144 -6.92 4.92 -17.04
N GLU A 145 -6.99 5.62 -18.17
CA GLU A 145 -6.19 6.83 -18.46
C GLU A 145 -6.35 7.97 -17.44
N LYS A 146 -7.38 7.92 -16.58
CA LYS A 146 -7.62 8.91 -15.53
C LYS A 146 -7.03 8.50 -14.18
N GLY A 147 -6.36 7.35 -14.08
CA GLY A 147 -5.85 6.83 -12.81
C GLY A 147 -6.91 6.14 -11.96
N ILE A 148 -8.02 5.72 -12.56
CA ILE A 148 -9.17 5.17 -11.83
C ILE A 148 -9.23 3.67 -12.07
N LYS A 149 -9.36 2.89 -10.99
CA LYS A 149 -9.53 1.43 -11.05
C LYS A 149 -10.74 1.06 -11.91
N ASN A 150 -10.56 0.10 -12.80
CA ASN A 150 -11.60 -0.43 -13.66
C ASN A 150 -11.41 -1.93 -13.89
N GLY A 151 -12.45 -2.65 -14.30
CA GLY A 151 -12.34 -4.08 -14.62
C GLY A 151 -12.12 -4.96 -13.39
N ILE A 152 -11.55 -6.14 -13.59
CA ILE A 152 -11.31 -7.10 -12.51
C ILE A 152 -10.09 -6.67 -11.70
N TRP A 153 -10.24 -6.76 -10.38
CA TRP A 153 -9.20 -6.49 -9.41
C TRP A 153 -9.12 -7.63 -8.41
N THR A 154 -7.89 -7.99 -8.08
CA THR A 154 -7.55 -8.66 -6.82
C THR A 154 -6.92 -7.58 -5.94
N GLU A 155 -7.38 -7.48 -4.69
CA GLU A 155 -6.87 -6.56 -3.68
C GLU A 155 -6.34 -7.34 -2.48
N LEU A 156 -5.17 -6.99 -1.99
CA LEU A 156 -4.65 -7.56 -0.76
C LEU A 156 -5.31 -6.92 0.46
N HIS A 157 -5.53 -7.71 1.50
CA HIS A 157 -5.95 -7.21 2.79
C HIS A 157 -4.91 -6.25 3.38
N ASP A 158 -5.35 -5.31 4.22
CA ASP A 158 -4.46 -4.31 4.81
C ASP A 158 -3.40 -4.92 5.73
N ASN A 159 -3.63 -6.13 6.23
CA ASN A 159 -2.66 -6.91 6.98
C ASN A 159 -2.04 -8.05 6.17
N PHE A 160 -2.05 -7.97 4.84
CA PHE A 160 -1.48 -9.04 4.02
C PHE A 160 0.00 -9.27 4.34
N SER A 161 0.36 -10.52 4.57
CA SER A 161 1.75 -10.98 4.78
C SER A 161 1.88 -12.47 4.48
N CYS A 162 3.09 -13.01 4.57
CA CYS A 162 3.37 -14.45 4.51
C CYS A 162 2.65 -15.28 5.60
N PHE A 163 2.06 -14.66 6.62
CA PHE A 163 1.24 -15.34 7.63
C PHE A 163 -0.26 -15.05 7.48
N CYS A 164 -0.63 -14.08 6.64
CA CYS A 164 -1.99 -13.58 6.47
C CYS A 164 -2.24 -13.32 4.97
N GLU A 165 -2.49 -14.38 4.21
CA GLU A 165 -2.65 -14.32 2.76
C GLU A 165 -4.12 -14.11 2.36
N ILE A 166 -4.69 -12.98 2.77
CA ILE A 166 -6.07 -12.61 2.44
C ILE A 166 -6.09 -11.67 1.24
N SER A 167 -6.94 -12.01 0.27
CA SER A 167 -7.24 -11.13 -0.86
C SER A 167 -8.74 -11.05 -1.14
N TYR A 168 -9.12 -9.98 -1.85
CA TYR A 168 -10.48 -9.71 -2.29
C TYR A 168 -10.49 -9.61 -3.80
N GLN A 169 -11.32 -10.41 -4.47
CA GLN A 169 -11.42 -10.40 -5.92
C GLN A 169 -12.81 -9.93 -6.35
N GLY A 170 -12.86 -8.95 -7.25
CA GLY A 170 -14.13 -8.51 -7.82
C GLY A 170 -13.96 -7.47 -8.90
N GLN A 171 -15.05 -6.79 -9.25
CA GLN A 171 -15.06 -5.82 -10.34
C GLN A 171 -15.12 -4.38 -9.83
N TYR A 172 -14.34 -3.53 -10.48
CA TYR A 172 -14.44 -2.09 -10.43
C TYR A 172 -15.08 -1.53 -11.71
N LYS A 173 -15.91 -0.50 -11.54
CA LYS A 173 -16.44 0.33 -12.62
C LYS A 173 -16.25 1.78 -12.24
N GLN A 174 -15.36 2.47 -12.96
CA GLN A 174 -15.02 3.88 -12.68
C GLN A 174 -14.65 4.14 -11.20
N GLY A 175 -13.87 3.23 -10.60
CA GLY A 175 -13.38 3.38 -9.22
C GLY A 175 -14.37 2.92 -8.15
N ILE A 176 -15.57 2.49 -8.55
CA ILE A 176 -16.60 1.96 -7.65
C ILE A 176 -16.57 0.43 -7.71
N LYS A 177 -16.55 -0.24 -6.56
CA LYS A 177 -16.71 -1.70 -6.48
C LYS A 177 -18.13 -2.05 -6.89
N VAL A 178 -18.30 -2.98 -7.82
CA VAL A 178 -19.62 -3.40 -8.33
C VAL A 178 -19.68 -4.92 -8.42
N GLY A 179 -20.90 -5.46 -8.36
CA GLY A 179 -21.16 -6.88 -8.55
C GLY A 179 -20.56 -7.75 -7.45
N GLN A 180 -20.29 -9.01 -7.78
CA GLN A 180 -19.80 -10.00 -6.83
C GLN A 180 -18.34 -9.78 -6.48
N TRP A 181 -18.05 -9.83 -5.20
CA TRP A 181 -16.73 -9.78 -4.61
C TRP A 181 -16.51 -11.01 -3.74
N LYS A 182 -15.36 -11.66 -3.91
CA LYS A 182 -14.96 -12.87 -3.21
C LYS A 182 -13.86 -12.53 -2.22
N THR A 183 -13.97 -13.06 -1.01
CA THR A 183 -12.88 -13.09 -0.03
C THR A 183 -12.16 -14.42 -0.18
N ILE A 184 -10.86 -14.35 -0.42
CA ILE A 184 -9.98 -15.48 -0.65
C ILE A 184 -8.95 -15.51 0.48
N TYR A 185 -8.79 -16.65 1.13
CA TYR A 185 -7.78 -16.89 2.15
C TYR A 185 -7.08 -18.21 1.83
N ASP A 186 -5.75 -18.18 1.72
CA ASP A 186 -4.95 -19.38 1.41
C ASP A 186 -5.49 -20.11 0.16
N GLU A 187 -5.67 -19.34 -0.92
CA GLU A 187 -6.25 -19.77 -2.20
C GLU A 187 -7.70 -20.29 -2.16
N ARG A 188 -8.37 -20.25 -1.00
CA ARG A 188 -9.74 -20.73 -0.82
C ARG A 188 -10.74 -19.59 -0.75
N HIS A 189 -11.84 -19.74 -1.47
CA HIS A 189 -13.00 -18.85 -1.33
C HIS A 189 -13.69 -19.09 0.02
N ILE A 190 -13.63 -18.11 0.91
CA ILE A 190 -14.15 -18.20 2.28
C ILE A 190 -15.34 -17.27 2.55
N GLY A 191 -15.66 -16.37 1.63
CA GLY A 191 -16.73 -15.39 1.83
C GLY A 191 -16.76 -14.34 0.73
N GLY A 192 -17.33 -13.18 1.04
CA GLY A 192 -17.58 -12.11 0.10
C GLY A 192 -19.05 -11.70 0.06
N GLY A 193 -19.44 -10.96 -0.96
CA GLY A 193 -20.79 -10.47 -1.16
C GLY A 193 -20.90 -9.61 -2.42
N SER A 194 -22.03 -8.91 -2.58
CA SER A 194 -22.27 -8.09 -3.77
C SER A 194 -22.33 -6.60 -3.44
N TYR A 195 -21.75 -5.78 -4.33
CA TYR A 195 -21.99 -4.34 -4.37
C TYR A 195 -22.99 -3.99 -5.47
N ASP A 196 -23.81 -2.98 -5.22
CA ASP A 196 -24.65 -2.38 -6.25
C ASP A 196 -23.86 -1.41 -7.17
N GLU A 197 -24.54 -0.80 -8.15
CA GLU A 197 -23.93 0.16 -9.07
C GLU A 197 -23.44 1.46 -8.39
N LYS A 198 -23.85 1.71 -7.14
CA LYS A 198 -23.40 2.85 -6.33
C LYS A 198 -22.28 2.48 -5.36
N GLY A 199 -21.84 1.22 -5.37
CA GLY A 199 -20.81 0.71 -4.46
C GLY A 199 -21.30 0.42 -3.05
N MET A 200 -22.62 0.30 -2.85
CA MET A 200 -23.18 -0.09 -1.57
C MET A 200 -23.29 -1.60 -1.47
N ARG A 201 -22.93 -2.14 -0.30
CA ARG A 201 -23.11 -3.57 0.01
C ARG A 201 -24.60 -3.93 -0.07
N ASN A 202 -24.92 -4.99 -0.78
CA ASN A 202 -26.27 -5.51 -0.92
C ASN A 202 -26.28 -7.04 -0.79
N GLY A 203 -27.32 -7.58 -0.17
CA GLY A 203 -27.49 -9.00 0.09
C GLY A 203 -26.58 -9.54 1.20
N ILE A 204 -26.33 -10.83 1.17
CA ILE A 204 -25.56 -11.54 2.19
C ILE A 204 -24.07 -11.28 1.97
N TRP A 205 -23.40 -10.86 3.04
CA TRP A 205 -21.96 -10.63 3.09
C TRP A 205 -21.34 -11.49 4.17
N THR A 206 -20.26 -12.20 3.82
CA THR A 206 -19.46 -12.98 4.75
C THR A 206 -18.04 -12.43 4.79
N ASP A 207 -17.66 -11.80 5.90
CA ASP A 207 -16.35 -11.20 6.10
C ASP A 207 -15.58 -11.91 7.23
N MET A 208 -14.26 -11.85 7.20
CA MET A 208 -13.41 -12.36 8.26
C MET A 208 -13.36 -11.40 9.46
N ASP A 209 -13.12 -11.93 10.67
CA ASP A 209 -12.82 -11.12 11.85
C ASP A 209 -11.68 -10.13 11.58
N GLU A 210 -11.92 -8.85 11.88
CA GLU A 210 -10.93 -7.77 11.73
C GLU A 210 -9.65 -8.01 12.54
N ASN A 211 -9.69 -8.88 13.56
CA ASN A 211 -8.55 -9.21 14.42
C ASN A 211 -7.77 -10.45 13.98
N PHE A 212 -8.14 -11.08 12.86
CA PHE A 212 -7.53 -12.34 12.40
C PHE A 212 -5.98 -12.30 12.39
N ASP A 213 -5.41 -11.17 12.01
CA ASP A 213 -3.96 -11.00 11.88
C ASP A 213 -3.20 -10.90 13.21
N ARG A 214 -3.86 -10.54 14.32
CA ARG A 214 -3.11 -10.13 15.54
C ARG A 214 -2.50 -11.28 16.32
N ASN A 215 -2.98 -12.51 16.14
CA ASN A 215 -2.76 -13.54 17.14
C ASN A 215 -2.11 -14.84 16.64
N LEU A 216 -1.70 -14.95 15.37
CA LEU A 216 -1.18 -16.20 14.78
C LEU A 216 -2.09 -17.41 15.09
N GLN A 217 -3.39 -17.17 15.29
CA GLN A 217 -4.30 -18.19 15.76
C GLN A 217 -4.62 -19.17 14.63
N SER A 218 -4.66 -20.46 14.97
CA SER A 218 -5.16 -21.52 14.10
C SER A 218 -6.65 -21.41 13.82
N THR A 219 -7.34 -20.49 14.51
CA THR A 219 -8.79 -20.34 14.48
C THR A 219 -9.15 -18.91 14.15
N PHE A 220 -10.11 -18.73 13.26
CA PHE A 220 -10.67 -17.44 12.91
C PHE A 220 -12.18 -17.50 12.80
N TYR A 221 -12.81 -16.33 12.78
CA TYR A 221 -14.26 -16.24 12.67
C TYR A 221 -14.65 -15.57 11.37
N LEU A 222 -15.72 -16.10 10.78
CA LEU A 222 -16.44 -15.49 9.69
C LEU A 222 -17.74 -14.91 10.22
N TYR A 223 -18.03 -13.68 9.83
CA TYR A 223 -19.25 -12.97 10.18
C TYR A 223 -20.10 -12.81 8.93
N THR A 224 -21.30 -13.41 8.96
CA THR A 224 -22.28 -13.29 7.90
C THR A 224 -23.37 -12.30 8.30
N GLN A 225 -23.61 -11.31 7.46
CA GLN A 225 -24.56 -10.23 7.70
C GLN A 225 -25.29 -9.90 6.40
N ASN A 226 -26.62 -9.75 6.46
CA ASN A 226 -27.40 -9.25 5.34
C ASN A 226 -27.33 -7.72 5.29
N TYR A 227 -27.22 -7.16 4.09
CA TYR A 227 -27.19 -5.72 3.83
C TYR A 227 -28.27 -5.33 2.83
N GLU A 228 -28.87 -4.17 3.03
CA GLU A 228 -29.78 -3.54 2.09
C GLU A 228 -29.37 -2.08 1.94
N ASN A 229 -28.99 -1.67 0.73
CA ASN A 229 -28.47 -0.33 0.43
C ASN A 229 -27.36 0.11 1.41
N GLY A 230 -26.43 -0.81 1.71
CA GLY A 230 -25.30 -0.57 2.61
C GLY A 230 -25.63 -0.66 4.11
N GLN A 231 -26.89 -0.84 4.50
CA GLN A 231 -27.28 -0.94 5.91
C GLN A 231 -27.45 -2.40 6.35
N LYS A 232 -26.95 -2.73 7.54
CA LYS A 232 -27.10 -4.07 8.14
C LYS A 232 -28.59 -4.36 8.43
N LYS A 233 -29.04 -5.56 8.06
CA LYS A 233 -30.40 -6.06 8.30
C LYS A 233 -30.38 -7.43 8.95
N GLY A 234 -31.24 -7.63 9.95
CA GLY A 234 -31.33 -8.92 10.65
C GLY A 234 -30.13 -9.20 11.56
N LYS A 235 -30.04 -10.44 12.06
CA LYS A 235 -29.01 -10.86 12.99
C LYS A 235 -27.73 -11.27 12.25
N MET A 236 -26.59 -10.84 12.78
CA MET A 236 -25.28 -11.32 12.35
C MET A 236 -25.07 -12.76 12.80
N ILE A 237 -24.52 -13.59 11.92
CA ILE A 237 -24.17 -14.98 12.20
C ILE A 237 -22.65 -15.06 12.31
N LYS A 238 -22.14 -15.64 13.39
CA LYS A 238 -20.72 -15.88 13.62
C LYS A 238 -20.44 -17.37 13.42
N GLN A 239 -19.44 -17.70 12.60
CA GLN A 239 -18.99 -19.07 12.37
C GLN A 239 -17.50 -19.17 12.66
N GLN A 240 -17.09 -20.21 13.39
CA GLN A 240 -15.69 -20.52 13.64
C GLN A 240 -15.13 -21.32 12.48
N PHE A 241 -13.91 -20.98 12.07
CA PHE A 241 -13.16 -21.66 11.02
C PHE A 241 -11.78 -22.00 11.55
N GLU A 242 -11.28 -23.18 11.19
CA GLU A 242 -9.96 -23.65 11.59
C GLU A 242 -9.06 -23.72 10.36
N ARG A 243 -7.84 -23.19 10.50
CA ARG A 243 -6.78 -23.39 9.54
C ARG A 243 -6.41 -24.87 9.58
N LYS A 244 -6.69 -25.59 8.48
CA LYS A 244 -6.09 -26.90 8.27
C LYS A 244 -4.59 -26.68 8.08
N LEU A 245 -3.79 -27.11 9.06
CA LEU A 245 -2.34 -27.20 8.97
C LEU A 245 -1.94 -28.31 7.99
#